data_AF-A0A318TN23-F1
#
_entry.id   AF-A0A318TN23-F1
#
_cell.length_a   1.000
_cell.length_b   1.000
_cell.length_c   1.000
_cell.angle_alpha   90.00
_cell.angle_beta   90.00
_cell.angle_gamma   90.00
#
_symmetry.space_group_name_H-M   'P 1'
#
loop_
_entity.id
_entity.type
_entity.pdbx_description
1 polymer ?
#
loop_
_entity_poly.entity_id
_entity_poly.type
_entity_poly.pdbx_seq_one_letter_code
_entity_poly.pdbx_strand_id
1 'polypeptide(L)'
;MKPKMKRKDLMTKTDISNAVIDVLSKSILSSEDNILNKSLIVYHYYSELESGGHESLFKWFGQEIKDMGIDNYLNKLIKILEEIGANHYVTLEKKYCKKMWNLYVALENDENYEDEFYNIVGEATDEYYKFNDELRELLETYFVTIYTYLIEVIED
;
A
#
# COMPACT_ATOMS: atom_id res chain seq x y z
N MET A 1 4.64 2.03 21.23
CA MET A 1 3.50 1.62 22.09
C MET A 1 2.22 1.84 21.30
N LYS A 2 1.20 0.98 21.45
CA LYS A 2 -0.08 1.17 20.75
C LYS A 2 -0.77 2.44 21.29
N PRO A 3 -1.35 3.29 20.43
CA PRO A 3 -2.21 4.37 20.90
C PRO A 3 -3.44 3.80 21.60
N LYS A 4 -3.91 4.50 22.64
CA LYS A 4 -5.13 4.15 23.38
C LYS A 4 -6.32 4.89 22.79
N MET A 5 -7.41 4.19 22.52
CA MET A 5 -8.65 4.80 22.01
C MET A 5 -9.86 4.22 22.74
N LYS A 6 -10.90 5.05 22.94
CA LYS A 6 -12.11 4.62 23.63
C LYS A 6 -12.97 3.78 22.70
N ARG A 7 -13.63 2.74 23.24
CA ARG A 7 -14.53 1.88 22.45
C ARG A 7 -15.61 2.68 21.71
N LYS A 8 -16.15 3.74 22.33
CA LYS A 8 -17.17 4.60 21.71
C LYS A 8 -16.70 5.36 20.46
N ASP A 9 -15.38 5.48 20.25
CA ASP A 9 -14.79 6.13 19.09
C ASP A 9 -14.49 5.11 17.97
N LEU A 10 -14.82 3.84 18.16
CA LEU A 10 -14.52 2.71 17.26
C LEU A 10 -15.78 1.88 16.95
N MET A 11 -16.92 2.56 16.77
CA MET A 11 -18.24 1.93 16.70
C MET A 11 -18.61 1.42 15.31
N THR A 12 -18.09 2.06 14.26
CA THR A 12 -18.38 1.71 12.87
C THR A 12 -17.13 1.27 12.12
N LYS A 13 -17.32 0.60 10.98
CA LYS A 13 -16.23 0.25 10.04
C LYS A 13 -15.42 1.49 9.66
N THR A 14 -16.10 2.60 9.36
CA THR A 14 -15.45 3.87 9.01
C THR A 14 -14.64 4.44 10.18
N ASP A 15 -15.18 4.42 11.40
CA ASP A 15 -14.45 4.91 12.58
C ASP A 15 -13.16 4.10 12.80
N ILE A 16 -13.26 2.78 12.72
CA ILE A 16 -12.11 1.87 12.86
C ILE A 16 -11.08 2.12 11.75
N SER A 17 -11.51 2.21 10.50
CA SER A 17 -10.61 2.47 9.37
C SER A 17 -9.89 3.80 9.52
N ASN A 18 -10.60 4.88 9.88
CA ASN A 18 -10.00 6.19 10.12
C ASN A 18 -8.98 6.15 11.26
N ALA A 19 -9.30 5.45 12.35
CA ALA A 19 -8.39 5.27 13.47
C ALA A 19 -7.12 4.51 13.06
N VAL A 20 -7.26 3.42 12.28
CA VAL A 20 -6.12 2.67 11.75
C VAL A 20 -5.27 3.53 10.82
N ILE A 21 -5.88 4.29 9.90
CA ILE A 21 -5.17 5.22 8.99
C ILE A 21 -4.40 6.28 9.80
N ASP A 22 -4.97 6.82 10.87
CA ASP A 22 -4.26 7.77 11.74
C ASP A 22 -3.00 7.15 12.39
N VAL A 23 -3.06 5.86 12.77
CA VAL A 23 -1.89 5.12 13.26
C VAL A 23 -0.86 4.91 12.15
N LEU A 24 -1.30 4.45 10.98
CA LEU A 24 -0.41 4.11 9.87
C LEU A 24 0.30 5.34 9.30
N SER A 25 -0.42 6.45 9.11
CA SER A 25 0.13 7.72 8.58
C SER A 25 1.24 8.34 9.46
N LYS A 26 1.34 7.95 10.72
CA LYS A 26 2.36 8.40 11.68
C LYS A 26 3.44 7.35 11.95
N SER A 27 3.28 6.16 11.37
CA SER A 27 4.20 5.04 11.60
C SER A 27 5.29 5.01 10.52
N ILE A 28 6.43 4.43 10.86
CA ILE A 28 7.58 4.29 9.96
C ILE A 28 7.72 2.82 9.62
N LEU A 29 7.88 2.51 8.32
CA LEU A 29 8.13 1.14 7.89
C LEU A 29 9.47 0.65 8.45
N SER A 30 9.47 -0.56 9.00
CA SER A 30 10.69 -1.27 9.38
C SER A 30 10.82 -2.61 8.65
N SER A 31 11.96 -3.28 8.79
CA SER A 31 12.21 -4.57 8.14
C SER A 31 11.49 -5.75 8.79
N GLU A 32 10.92 -5.57 9.99
CA GLU A 32 10.24 -6.63 10.73
C GLU A 32 9.01 -7.20 9.97
N ASP A 33 8.79 -8.50 10.07
CA ASP A 33 7.56 -9.13 9.55
C ASP A 33 6.48 -9.12 10.64
N ASN A 34 5.78 -7.98 10.75
CA ASN A 34 4.71 -7.78 11.72
C ASN A 34 3.49 -7.13 11.06
N ILE A 35 2.36 -7.13 11.76
CA ILE A 35 1.08 -6.65 11.23
C ILE A 35 1.09 -5.15 10.93
N LEU A 36 1.86 -4.36 11.68
CA LEU A 36 2.04 -2.93 11.42
C LEU A 36 2.70 -2.71 10.06
N ASN A 37 3.83 -3.37 9.80
CA ASN A 37 4.57 -3.23 8.54
C ASN A 37 3.78 -3.78 7.35
N LYS A 38 3.05 -4.90 7.52
CA LYS A 38 2.14 -5.39 6.48
C LYS A 38 1.07 -4.35 6.13
N SER A 39 0.46 -3.77 7.16
CA SER A 39 -0.57 -2.74 7.01
C SER A 39 -0.02 -1.48 6.33
N LEU A 40 1.20 -1.06 6.71
CA LEU A 40 1.89 0.06 6.09
C LEU A 40 2.12 -0.16 4.59
N ILE A 41 2.64 -1.33 4.20
CA ILE A 41 2.90 -1.63 2.78
C ILE A 41 1.63 -1.48 1.93
N VAL A 42 0.52 -2.09 2.36
CA VAL A 42 -0.72 -2.06 1.57
C VAL A 42 -1.45 -0.72 1.67
N TYR A 43 -1.35 -0.03 2.80
CA TYR A 43 -1.91 1.32 2.98
C TYR A 43 -1.20 2.34 2.09
N HIS A 44 0.13 2.36 2.07
CA HIS A 44 0.89 3.26 1.21
C HIS A 44 0.69 2.91 -0.26
N TYR A 45 0.72 1.62 -0.62
CA TYR A 45 0.38 1.18 -1.98
C TYR A 45 -0.96 1.76 -2.45
N TYR A 46 -2.04 1.56 -1.68
CA TYR A 46 -3.34 2.12 -2.02
C TYR A 46 -3.34 3.64 -2.07
N SER A 47 -2.81 4.30 -1.04
CA SER A 47 -2.83 5.76 -0.93
C SER A 47 -2.10 6.43 -2.09
N GLU A 48 -0.96 5.89 -2.52
CA GLU A 48 -0.22 6.45 -3.63
C GLU A 48 -0.86 6.15 -4.99
N LEU A 49 -1.46 4.97 -5.16
CA LEU A 49 -2.21 4.69 -6.40
C LEU A 49 -3.41 5.63 -6.57
N GLU A 50 -4.09 6.00 -5.49
CA GLU A 50 -5.17 6.99 -5.53
C GLU A 50 -4.67 8.44 -5.67
N SER A 51 -3.43 8.75 -5.28
CA SER A 51 -2.88 10.11 -5.32
C SER A 51 -2.26 10.46 -6.68
N GLY A 52 -1.57 9.51 -7.32
CA GLY A 52 -0.87 9.72 -8.57
C GLY A 52 -0.27 8.44 -9.17
N GLY A 53 -0.88 7.28 -8.88
CA GLY A 53 -0.48 6.01 -9.47
C GLY A 53 0.89 5.50 -8.99
N HIS A 54 1.46 4.59 -9.78
CA HIS A 54 2.75 3.97 -9.48
C HIS A 54 3.91 4.98 -9.47
N GLU A 55 3.81 6.09 -10.18
CA GLU A 55 4.81 7.17 -10.11
C GLU A 55 4.86 7.78 -8.71
N SER A 56 3.70 8.14 -8.12
CA SER A 56 3.64 8.60 -6.72
C SER A 56 4.20 7.55 -5.76
N LEU A 57 3.87 6.28 -5.97
CA LEU A 57 4.38 5.18 -5.14
C LEU A 57 5.91 5.13 -5.16
N PHE A 58 6.52 5.17 -6.33
CA PHE A 58 7.98 5.10 -6.44
C PHE A 58 8.67 6.38 -5.98
N LYS A 59 8.05 7.53 -6.16
CA LYS A 59 8.58 8.81 -5.68
C LYS A 59 8.61 8.89 -4.16
N TRP A 60 7.51 8.53 -3.49
CA TRP A 60 7.36 8.70 -2.05
C TRP A 60 7.85 7.51 -1.24
N PHE A 61 7.80 6.30 -1.79
CA PHE A 61 8.21 5.05 -1.14
C PHE A 61 9.43 4.39 -1.78
N GLY A 62 10.08 5.08 -2.71
CA GLY A 62 11.19 4.55 -3.47
C GLY A 62 12.41 4.22 -2.62
N GLN A 63 12.68 4.98 -1.56
CA GLN A 63 13.82 4.68 -0.69
C GLN A 63 13.61 3.36 0.05
N GLU A 64 12.42 3.12 0.58
CA GLU A 64 12.03 1.89 1.25
C GLU A 64 12.07 0.70 0.29
N ILE A 65 11.61 0.88 -0.95
CA ILE A 65 11.68 -0.14 -2.00
C ILE A 65 13.14 -0.43 -2.36
N LYS A 66 14.01 0.58 -2.46
CA LYS A 66 15.46 0.43 -2.70
C LYS A 66 16.11 -0.37 -1.57
N ASP A 67 15.84 0.00 -0.31
CA ASP A 67 16.43 -0.64 0.87
C ASP A 67 15.97 -2.09 1.03
N MET A 68 14.71 -2.38 0.72
CA MET A 68 14.16 -3.74 0.78
C MET A 68 14.58 -4.60 -0.43
N GLY A 69 14.80 -3.96 -1.58
CA GLY A 69 14.90 -4.58 -2.89
C GLY A 69 13.53 -4.84 -3.51
N ILE A 70 13.38 -4.48 -4.80
CA ILE A 70 12.11 -4.57 -5.53
C ILE A 70 11.46 -5.95 -5.49
N ASP A 71 12.25 -7.02 -5.61
CA ASP A 71 11.71 -8.38 -5.59
C ASP A 71 11.11 -8.73 -4.21
N ASN A 72 11.76 -8.29 -3.13
CA ASN A 72 11.25 -8.53 -1.77
C ASN A 72 10.01 -7.66 -1.50
N TYR A 73 10.02 -6.40 -1.91
CA TYR A 73 8.87 -5.52 -1.80
C TYR A 73 7.66 -6.10 -2.55
N LEU A 74 7.84 -6.46 -3.82
CA LEU A 74 6.78 -7.01 -4.67
C LEU A 74 6.24 -8.33 -4.09
N ASN A 75 7.12 -9.23 -3.63
CA ASN A 75 6.68 -10.48 -2.98
C ASN A 75 5.86 -10.23 -1.71
N LYS A 76 6.25 -9.25 -0.89
CA LYS A 76 5.47 -8.86 0.30
C LYS A 76 4.13 -8.26 -0.09
N LEU A 77 4.10 -7.31 -1.01
CA LEU A 77 2.88 -6.66 -1.50
C LEU A 77 1.90 -7.69 -2.06
N ILE A 78 2.37 -8.57 -2.96
CA ILE A 78 1.57 -9.65 -3.54
C ILE A 78 0.95 -10.52 -2.45
N LYS A 79 1.75 -10.97 -1.48
CA LYS A 79 1.26 -11.83 -0.41
C LYS A 79 0.18 -11.12 0.43
N ILE A 80 0.35 -9.83 0.72
CA ILE A 80 -0.64 -9.06 1.48
C ILE A 80 -1.92 -8.87 0.66
N LEU A 81 -1.81 -8.56 -0.63
CA LEU A 81 -2.95 -8.44 -1.54
C LEU A 81 -3.71 -9.78 -1.66
N GLU A 82 -3.01 -10.91 -1.76
CA GLU A 82 -3.60 -12.26 -1.72
C GLU A 82 -4.31 -12.52 -0.37
N GLU A 83 -3.69 -12.15 0.76
CA GLU A 83 -4.25 -12.29 2.11
C GLU A 83 -5.57 -11.50 2.29
N ILE A 84 -5.72 -10.34 1.65
CA ILE A 84 -6.95 -9.52 1.71
C ILE A 84 -7.94 -9.82 0.58
N GLY A 85 -7.64 -10.79 -0.30
CA GLY A 85 -8.51 -11.20 -1.41
C GLY A 85 -8.42 -10.32 -2.67
N ALA A 86 -7.47 -9.39 -2.74
CA ALA A 86 -7.25 -8.45 -3.84
C ALA A 86 -6.54 -9.10 -5.06
N ASN A 87 -7.05 -10.24 -5.54
CA ASN A 87 -6.39 -11.08 -6.55
C ASN A 87 -6.21 -10.41 -7.93
N HIS A 88 -7.10 -9.48 -8.28
CA HIS A 88 -6.97 -8.68 -9.50
C HIS A 88 -5.73 -7.78 -9.44
N TYR A 89 -5.52 -7.10 -8.32
CA TYR A 89 -4.34 -6.27 -8.07
C TYR A 89 -3.05 -7.09 -8.00
N VAL A 90 -3.11 -8.32 -7.45
CA VAL A 90 -1.97 -9.26 -7.50
C VAL A 90 -1.50 -9.53 -8.93
N THR A 91 -2.46 -9.73 -9.85
CA THR A 91 -2.16 -10.01 -11.25
C THR A 91 -1.54 -8.78 -11.93
N LEU A 92 -2.08 -7.60 -11.64
CA LEU A 92 -1.56 -6.31 -12.14
C LEU A 92 -0.11 -6.09 -11.67
N GLU A 93 0.16 -6.22 -10.37
CA GLU A 93 1.49 -5.96 -9.81
C GLU A 93 2.54 -6.97 -10.31
N LYS A 94 2.17 -8.26 -10.44
CA LYS A 94 3.04 -9.27 -11.06
C LYS A 94 3.41 -8.92 -12.51
N LYS A 95 2.51 -8.24 -13.23
CA LYS A 95 2.68 -7.90 -14.64
C LYS A 95 3.54 -6.65 -14.85
N TYR A 96 3.30 -5.60 -14.07
CA TYR A 96 3.89 -4.28 -14.36
C TYR A 96 4.96 -3.82 -13.37
N CYS A 97 4.78 -4.09 -12.07
CA CYS A 97 5.49 -3.39 -10.99
C CYS A 97 7.01 -3.38 -11.15
N LYS A 98 7.62 -4.56 -11.36
CA LYS A 98 9.08 -4.69 -11.50
C LYS A 98 9.63 -3.95 -12.72
N LYS A 99 8.90 -3.98 -13.85
CA LYS A 99 9.32 -3.28 -15.08
C LYS A 99 9.21 -1.77 -14.88
N MET A 100 8.10 -1.29 -14.30
CA MET A 100 7.93 0.14 -14.01
C MET A 100 8.98 0.65 -13.03
N TRP A 101 9.30 -0.12 -11.99
CA TRP A 101 10.35 0.21 -11.03
C TRP A 101 11.73 0.35 -11.69
N ASN A 102 12.10 -0.59 -12.56
CA ASN A 102 13.40 -0.53 -13.23
C ASN A 102 13.51 0.70 -14.16
N LEU A 103 12.42 1.04 -14.87
CA LEU A 103 12.34 2.25 -15.69
C LEU A 103 12.43 3.51 -14.81
N TYR A 104 11.72 3.54 -13.69
CA TYR A 104 11.81 4.64 -12.72
C TYR A 104 13.24 4.86 -12.22
N VAL A 105 13.94 3.78 -11.84
CA VAL A 105 15.35 3.86 -11.41
C VAL A 105 16.27 4.35 -12.53
N ALA A 106 16.00 3.98 -13.79
CA ALA A 106 16.76 4.48 -14.93
C ALA A 106 16.58 5.99 -15.12
N LEU A 107 15.34 6.50 -14.99
CA LEU A 107 15.05 7.94 -15.03
C LEU A 107 15.79 8.72 -13.94
N GLU A 108 15.82 8.19 -12.72
CA GLU A 108 16.56 8.80 -11.60
C GLU A 108 18.08 8.87 -11.83
N ASN A 109 18.60 8.10 -12.79
CA ASN A 109 20.01 8.12 -13.21
C ASN A 109 20.24 8.90 -14.51
N ASP A 110 19.33 9.81 -14.88
CA ASP A 110 19.37 10.63 -16.10
C ASP A 110 19.36 9.83 -17.42
N GLU A 111 18.82 8.60 -17.40
CA GLU A 111 18.66 7.79 -18.62
C GLU A 111 17.38 8.16 -19.39
N ASN A 112 17.44 8.14 -20.72
CA ASN A 112 16.31 8.57 -21.56
C ASN A 112 15.28 7.46 -21.78
N TYR A 113 14.42 7.24 -20.79
CA TYR A 113 13.35 6.23 -20.81
C TYR A 113 11.96 6.80 -20.46
N GLU A 114 11.78 8.12 -20.54
CA GLU A 114 10.59 8.82 -20.01
C GLU A 114 9.31 8.36 -20.72
N ASP A 115 9.33 8.32 -22.06
CA ASP A 115 8.21 7.83 -22.85
C ASP A 115 7.86 6.36 -22.52
N GLU A 116 8.87 5.51 -22.36
CA GLU A 116 8.65 4.09 -22.02
C GLU A 116 8.03 3.94 -20.63
N PHE A 117 8.50 4.74 -19.66
CA PHE A 117 7.97 4.77 -18.31
C PHE A 117 6.52 5.23 -18.27
N TYR A 118 6.19 6.37 -18.88
CA TYR A 118 4.82 6.88 -18.83
C TYR A 118 3.83 6.02 -19.63
N ASN A 119 4.27 5.37 -20.71
CA ASN A 119 3.43 4.40 -21.42
C ASN A 119 3.04 3.21 -20.53
N ILE A 120 4.01 2.60 -19.82
CA ILE A 120 3.69 1.45 -18.95
C ILE A 120 2.89 1.86 -17.71
N VAL A 121 3.15 3.04 -17.14
CA VAL A 121 2.35 3.59 -16.04
C VAL A 121 0.91 3.82 -16.49
N GLY A 122 0.71 4.34 -17.70
CA GLY A 122 -0.62 4.49 -18.30
C GLY A 122 -1.35 3.15 -18.43
N GLU A 123 -0.70 2.13 -18.98
CA GLU A 123 -1.28 0.77 -19.10
C GLU A 123 -1.67 0.18 -17.74
N ALA A 124 -0.81 0.32 -16.72
CA ALA A 124 -1.07 -0.17 -15.37
C ALA A 124 -2.22 0.60 -14.71
N THR A 125 -2.27 1.91 -14.90
CA THR A 125 -3.32 2.79 -14.36
C THR A 125 -4.69 2.47 -14.96
N ASP A 126 -4.75 2.29 -16.28
CA ASP A 126 -5.97 1.89 -16.98
C ASP A 126 -6.47 0.52 -16.53
N GLU A 127 -5.56 -0.40 -16.17
CA GLU A 127 -5.93 -1.70 -15.62
C GLU A 127 -6.42 -1.59 -14.17
N TYR A 128 -5.75 -0.78 -13.35
CA TYR A 128 -6.12 -0.53 -11.95
C TYR A 128 -7.55 0.02 -11.81
N TYR A 129 -7.89 1.04 -12.60
CA TYR A 129 -9.20 1.69 -12.50
C TYR A 129 -10.38 0.85 -13.02
N LYS A 130 -10.13 -0.27 -13.72
CA LYS A 130 -11.22 -1.21 -14.10
C LYS A 130 -11.87 -1.90 -12.91
N PHE A 131 -11.21 -1.89 -11.75
CA PHE A 131 -11.67 -2.57 -10.54
C PHE A 131 -12.55 -1.67 -9.63
N ASN A 132 -12.91 -0.46 -10.06
CA ASN A 132 -13.95 0.39 -9.44
C ASN A 132 -13.85 0.50 -7.89
N ASP A 133 -12.71 0.94 -7.37
CA ASP A 133 -12.46 1.13 -5.93
C ASP A 133 -12.53 -0.15 -5.06
N GLU A 134 -12.57 -1.36 -5.62
CA GLU A 134 -12.65 -2.62 -4.87
C GLU A 134 -11.57 -2.71 -3.77
N LEU A 135 -10.35 -2.26 -4.05
CA LEU A 135 -9.25 -2.25 -3.08
C LEU A 135 -9.56 -1.44 -1.81
N ARG A 136 -10.29 -0.32 -1.93
CA ARG A 136 -10.68 0.49 -0.76
C ARG A 136 -11.56 -0.34 0.18
N GLU A 137 -12.56 -1.03 -0.36
CA GLU A 137 -13.50 -1.82 0.44
C GLU A 137 -12.82 -3.01 1.13
N LEU A 138 -11.91 -3.67 0.41
CA LEU A 138 -11.08 -4.76 0.93
C LEU A 138 -10.16 -4.26 2.05
N LEU A 139 -9.53 -3.10 1.88
CA LEU A 139 -8.66 -2.49 2.90
C LEU A 139 -9.40 -2.12 4.17
N GLU A 140 -10.55 -1.45 4.06
CA GLU A 140 -11.33 -1.13 5.24
C GLU A 140 -11.80 -2.40 5.97
N THR A 141 -12.15 -3.45 5.23
CA THR A 141 -12.51 -4.75 5.81
C THR A 141 -11.31 -5.36 6.53
N TYR A 142 -10.13 -5.34 5.90
CA TYR A 142 -8.88 -5.77 6.52
C TYR A 142 -8.59 -4.98 7.80
N PHE A 143 -8.69 -3.65 7.80
CA PHE A 143 -8.47 -2.80 8.97
C PHE A 143 -9.35 -3.17 10.16
N VAL A 144 -10.63 -3.48 9.91
CA VAL A 144 -11.54 -3.98 10.96
C VAL A 144 -11.07 -5.32 11.56
N THR A 145 -10.39 -6.17 10.79
CA THR A 145 -9.86 -7.44 11.33
C THR A 145 -8.60 -7.27 12.17
N ILE A 146 -7.85 -6.18 11.98
CA ILE A 146 -6.52 -6.00 12.57
C ILE A 146 -6.42 -4.88 13.61
N TYR A 147 -7.41 -4.00 13.74
CA TYR A 147 -7.25 -2.76 14.51
C TYR A 147 -6.82 -2.96 15.96
N THR A 148 -7.24 -4.02 16.64
CA THR A 148 -6.83 -4.33 18.03
C THR A 148 -5.36 -4.73 18.16
N TYR A 149 -4.73 -5.16 17.06
CA TYR A 149 -3.29 -5.35 17.02
C TYR A 149 -2.53 -4.03 16.92
N LEU A 150 -3.16 -2.96 16.43
CA LEU A 150 -2.54 -1.65 16.24
C LEU A 150 -2.92 -0.65 17.35
N ILE A 151 -4.11 -0.78 17.92
CA ILE A 151 -4.73 0.14 18.87
C ILE A 151 -5.08 -0.61 20.16
N GLU A 152 -4.81 0.00 21.30
CA GLU A 152 -5.29 -0.46 22.61
C GLU A 152 -6.69 0.12 22.86
N VAL A 153 -7.71 -0.74 22.87
CA VAL A 153 -9.09 -0.34 23.16
C VAL A 153 -9.29 -0.27 24.66
N ILE A 154 -9.65 0.91 25.16
CA ILE A 154 -10.05 1.12 26.55
C ILE A 154 -11.56 1.29 26.64
N GLU A 155 -12.15 0.69 27.67
CA GLU A 155 -13.54 0.97 28.04
C GLU A 155 -13.65 2.40 28.58
N ASP A 156 -14.86 2.98 28.49
CA ASP A 156 -15.11 4.41 28.72
C ASP A 156 -14.67 4.95 30.10
#